data_AF-A0ABD0N3K9-F1
#
_entry.id   AF-A0ABD0N3K9-F1
#
_cell.length_a   1.000
_cell.length_b   1.000
_cell.length_c   1.000
_cell.angle_alpha   90.00
_cell.angle_beta   90.00
_cell.angle_gamma   90.00
#
_symmetry.space_group_name_H-M   'P 1'
#
loop_
_entity.id
_entity.type
_entity.pdbx_description
1 polymer ?
#
loop_
_entity_poly.entity_id
_entity_poly.type
_entity_poly.pdbx_seq_one_letter_code
_entity_poly.pdbx_strand_id
1 'polypeptide(L)'
;LITLCLTFRFQDDFRPLVEGCACYCCTKHMRAYVHHLLVTNELLGGVLLMLHNMAHYLGFFKALREAIVGDRLLDFKNRVLHCKEGD
;
A
#
# COMPACT_ATOMS: atom_id res chain seq x y z
N LEU A 1 5.02 -4.93 5.82
CA LEU A 1 5.03 -3.60 5.18
C LEU A 1 5.67 -3.78 3.82
N ILE A 2 5.07 -3.19 2.78
CA ILE A 2 5.28 -3.45 1.34
C ILE A 2 6.76 -3.42 0.88
N THR A 3 7.65 -2.86 1.70
CA THR A 3 9.11 -2.84 1.53
C THR A 3 9.78 -4.23 1.37
N LEU A 4 9.22 -5.33 1.90
CA LEU A 4 9.94 -6.63 1.89
C LEU A 4 9.67 -7.52 0.67
N CYS A 5 8.57 -7.33 -0.07
CA CYS A 5 8.20 -8.22 -1.19
C CYS A 5 8.75 -7.75 -2.55
N LEU A 6 9.26 -6.51 -2.62
CA LEU A 6 9.49 -5.84 -3.90
C LEU A 6 10.70 -6.35 -4.71
N THR A 7 11.64 -7.11 -4.13
CA THR A 7 13.02 -7.13 -4.66
C THR A 7 13.27 -7.92 -5.94
N PHE A 8 12.46 -8.94 -6.28
CA PHE A 8 12.67 -9.73 -7.51
C PHE A 8 11.45 -9.90 -8.42
N ARG A 9 10.23 -9.80 -7.89
CA ARG A 9 9.00 -10.14 -8.64
C ARG A 9 8.37 -8.99 -9.42
N PHE A 10 8.89 -7.77 -9.28
CA PHE A 10 8.22 -6.56 -9.75
C PHE A 10 9.01 -5.75 -10.79
N GLN A 11 10.13 -6.29 -11.27
CA GLN A 11 10.99 -5.65 -12.28
C GLN A 11 10.20 -5.22 -13.52
N ASP A 12 9.27 -6.06 -13.97
CA ASP A 12 8.43 -5.83 -15.14
C ASP A 12 6.93 -5.69 -14.79
N ASP A 13 6.62 -5.29 -13.54
CA ASP A 13 5.23 -5.03 -13.14
C ASP A 13 4.86 -3.55 -13.34
N PHE A 14 4.14 -3.27 -14.43
CA PHE A 14 3.70 -1.92 -14.79
C PHE A 14 2.39 -1.48 -14.10
N ARG A 15 1.89 -2.24 -13.13
CA ARG A 15 0.72 -1.86 -12.31
C ARG A 15 1.11 -0.86 -11.22
N PRO A 16 0.14 -0.09 -10.67
CA PRO A 16 0.36 0.70 -9.46
C PRO A 16 0.73 -0.18 -8.27
N LEU A 17 1.37 0.38 -7.24
CA LEU A 17 1.71 -0.36 -6.00
C LEU A 17 0.49 -1.08 -5.41
N VAL A 18 -0.65 -0.39 -5.31
CA VAL A 18 -1.92 -0.97 -4.91
C VAL A 18 -3.01 -0.44 -5.84
N GLU A 19 -3.78 -1.36 -6.42
CA GLU A 19 -4.93 -1.03 -7.27
C GLU A 19 -6.00 -0.27 -6.45
N GLY A 20 -6.54 0.80 -7.04
CA GLY A 20 -7.52 1.66 -6.38
C GLY A 20 -6.97 2.62 -5.32
N CYS A 21 -5.65 2.65 -5.06
CA CYS A 21 -5.06 3.64 -4.18
C CYS A 21 -4.89 4.99 -4.91
N ALA A 22 -5.45 6.05 -4.33
CA ALA A 22 -5.42 7.41 -4.90
C ALA A 22 -4.18 8.23 -4.49
N CYS A 23 -3.17 7.63 -3.86
CA CYS A 23 -1.98 8.37 -3.46
C CYS A 23 -1.12 8.77 -4.67
N TYR A 24 -0.28 9.80 -4.50
CA TYR A 24 0.60 10.28 -5.58
C TYR A 24 1.46 9.17 -6.18
N CYS A 25 1.97 8.26 -5.33
CA CYS A 25 2.80 7.16 -5.80
C CYS A 25 2.01 6.20 -6.71
N CYS A 26 0.81 5.77 -6.31
CA CYS A 26 -0.01 4.84 -7.09
C CYS A 26 -0.64 5.48 -8.33
N THR A 27 -0.83 6.80 -8.35
CA THR A 27 -1.45 7.50 -9.50
C THR A 27 -0.44 7.93 -10.57
N LYS A 28 0.85 8.06 -10.21
CA LYS A 28 1.89 8.58 -11.10
C LYS A 28 3.02 7.60 -11.39
N HIS A 29 3.19 6.57 -10.56
CA HIS A 29 4.32 5.64 -10.67
C HIS A 29 3.86 4.18 -10.66
N MET A 30 4.66 3.35 -11.33
CA MET A 30 4.44 1.91 -11.47
C MET A 30 5.33 1.14 -10.49
N ARG A 31 4.96 -0.10 -10.16
CA ARG A 31 5.76 -0.99 -9.29
C ARG A 31 7.17 -1.19 -9.83
N ALA A 32 7.33 -1.39 -11.13
CA ALA A 32 8.62 -1.48 -11.82
C ALA A 32 9.52 -0.24 -11.59
N TYR A 33 8.93 0.96 -11.64
CA TYR A 33 9.68 2.20 -11.41
C TYR A 33 10.12 2.35 -9.95
N VAL A 34 9.23 2.06 -9.00
CA VAL A 34 9.57 2.09 -7.58
C VAL A 34 10.61 1.02 -7.25
N HIS A 35 10.50 -0.17 -7.85
CA HIS A 35 11.50 -1.23 -7.75
C HIS A 35 12.86 -0.77 -8.23
N HIS A 36 12.92 -0.19 -9.43
CA HIS A 36 14.16 0.36 -10.00
C HIS A 36 14.82 1.34 -9.02
N LEU A 37 14.08 2.32 -8.51
CA LEU A 37 14.60 3.31 -7.56
C LEU A 37 15.15 2.67 -6.27
N LEU A 38 14.53 1.59 -5.78
CA LEU A 38 15.01 0.88 -4.59
C LEU A 38 16.28 0.08 -4.88
N VAL A 39 16.38 -0.57 -6.05
CA VAL A 39 17.56 -1.35 -6.44
C VAL A 39 18.76 -0.44 -6.73
N THR A 40 18.52 0.75 -7.31
CA THR A 40 19.56 1.74 -7.56
C THR A 40 19.90 2.59 -6.33
N ASN A 41 19.28 2.34 -5.17
CA ASN A 41 19.46 3.09 -3.91
C ASN A 41 19.18 4.61 -4.04
N GLU A 42 18.18 4.97 -4.82
CA GLU A 42 17.73 6.35 -4.98
C GLU A 42 16.81 6.79 -3.83
N LEU A 43 17.07 7.97 -3.25
CA LEU A 43 16.30 8.51 -2.12
C LEU A 43 14.79 8.61 -2.43
N LEU A 44 14.46 8.93 -3.68
CA LEU A 44 13.08 9.07 -4.14
C LEU A 44 12.25 7.80 -3.90
N GLY A 45 12.87 6.61 -3.98
CA GLY A 45 12.20 5.34 -3.70
C GLY A 45 11.62 5.31 -2.29
N GLY A 46 12.41 5.73 -1.29
CA GLY A 46 11.96 5.84 0.10
C GLY A 46 10.85 6.86 0.30
N VAL A 47 10.95 8.02 -0.36
CA VAL A 47 9.94 9.10 -0.27
C VAL A 47 8.59 8.63 -0.83
N LEU A 48 8.60 7.98 -2.00
CA LEU A 48 7.39 7.45 -2.64
C LEU A 48 6.72 6.37 -1.79
N LEU A 49 7.52 5.46 -1.21
CA LEU A 49 7.01 4.45 -0.28
C LEU A 49 6.42 5.06 0.99
N MET A 50 7.07 6.08 1.56
CA MET A 50 6.54 6.78 2.73
C MET A 50 5.19 7.43 2.43
N LEU A 51 5.06 8.10 1.28
CA LEU A 51 3.82 8.74 0.85
C LEU A 51 2.70 7.73 0.64
N HIS A 52 3.01 6.59 0.01
CA HIS A 52 2.07 5.49 -0.14
C HIS A 52 1.63 4.92 1.22
N ASN A 53 2.59 4.58 2.08
CA ASN A 53 2.32 4.01 3.40
C ASN A 53 1.45 4.94 4.24
N MET A 54 1.77 6.23 4.29
CA MET A 54 0.98 7.22 5.03
C MET A 54 -0.46 7.30 4.51
N ALA A 55 -0.66 7.34 3.19
CA ALA A 55 -2.00 7.36 2.62
C ALA A 55 -2.81 6.10 3.01
N HIS A 56 -2.17 4.92 2.99
CA HIS A 56 -2.79 3.66 3.42
C HIS A 56 -3.15 3.67 4.91
N TYR A 57 -2.23 4.12 5.77
CA TYR A 57 -2.49 4.22 7.21
C TYR A 57 -3.66 5.18 7.52
N LEU A 58 -3.70 6.34 6.87
CA LEU A 58 -4.80 7.29 7.03
C LEU A 58 -6.13 6.71 6.55
N GLY A 59 -6.14 6.00 5.43
CA GLY A 59 -7.31 5.29 4.90
C GLY A 59 -7.81 4.21 5.86
N PHE A 60 -6.90 3.43 6.44
CA PHE A 60 -7.22 2.41 7.45
C PHE A 60 -7.93 3.03 8.66
N PHE A 61 -7.36 4.09 9.25
CA PHE A 61 -7.97 4.74 10.40
C PHE A 61 -9.29 5.44 10.07
N LYS A 62 -9.46 5.93 8.83
CA LYS A 62 -10.75 6.44 8.36
C LYS A 62 -11.81 5.33 8.36
N ALA A 63 -11.52 4.20 7.73
CA ALA A 63 -12.44 3.06 7.68
C ALA A 63 -12.75 2.50 9.07
N LEU A 64 -11.76 2.48 9.98
CA LEU A 64 -11.96 2.09 11.37
C LEU A 64 -12.96 3.02 12.09
N ARG A 65 -12.80 4.35 11.95
CA ARG A 65 -13.75 5.32 12.53
C ARG A 65 -15.16 5.14 11.97
N GLU A 66 -15.29 4.92 10.66
CA GLU A 66 -16.60 4.64 10.02
C GLU A 66 -17.24 3.34 10.54
N ALA A 67 -16.44 2.31 10.79
CA ALA A 67 -16.92 1.05 11.36
C ALA A 67 -17.38 1.21 12.82
N ILE A 68 -16.69 2.02 13.62
CA ILE A 68 -17.10 2.35 15.00
C ILE A 68 -18.43 3.10 15.00
N VAL A 69 -18.56 4.15 14.18
CA VAL A 69 -19.80 4.95 14.09
C VAL A 69 -20.98 4.11 13.58
N GLY A 70 -20.72 3.18 12.67
CA GLY A 70 -21.75 2.30 12.10
C GLY A 70 -21.99 1.00 12.88
N ASP A 71 -21.46 0.86 14.10
CA ASP A 71 -21.56 -0.35 14.94
C ASP A 71 -21.17 -1.68 14.23
N ARG A 72 -20.24 -1.58 13.28
CA ARG A 72 -19.73 -2.70 12.46
C ARG A 72 -18.27 -3.02 12.75
N LEU A 73 -17.82 -2.74 13.97
CA LEU A 73 -16.42 -2.92 14.36
C LEU A 73 -15.97 -4.39 14.30
N LEU A 74 -16.86 -5.33 14.68
CA LEU A 74 -16.57 -6.77 14.62
C LEU A 74 -16.40 -7.25 13.17
N ASP A 75 -17.26 -6.81 12.26
CA ASP A 75 -17.16 -7.12 10.83
C ASP A 75 -15.87 -6.56 10.23
N PHE A 76 -15.52 -5.33 10.60
CA PHE A 76 -14.26 -4.70 10.19
C PHE A 76 -13.05 -5.49 10.69
N LYS A 77 -13.05 -5.91 11.96
CA LYS A 77 -11.99 -6.76 12.54
C LYS A 77 -11.84 -8.07 11.77
N ASN A 78 -12.93 -8.78 11.51
CA ASN A 78 -12.90 -10.04 10.78
C ASN A 78 -12.35 -9.85 9.36
N ARG A 79 -12.81 -8.81 8.64
CA ARG A 79 -12.29 -8.47 7.30
C ARG A 79 -10.79 -8.21 7.29
N VAL A 80 -10.27 -7.47 8.26
CA VAL A 80 -8.83 -7.15 8.34
C VAL A 80 -7.99 -8.39 8.67
N LEU A 81 -8.50 -9.28 9.54
CA LEU A 81 -7.79 -10.51 9.92
C LEU A 81 -7.79 -11.55 8.80
N HIS A 82 -8.90 -11.77 8.12
CA HIS A 82 -9.00 -12.72 7.00
C HIS A 82 -8.25 -12.27 5.75
N CYS A 83 -7.96 -10.97 5.62
CA CYS A 83 -7.13 -10.44 4.54
C CYS A 83 -5.65 -10.87 4.66
N LYS A 84 -5.19 -11.37 5.83
CA LYS A 84 -3.78 -11.75 6.04
C LYS A 84 -3.38 -13.15 5.55
N GLU A 85 -4.33 -14.00 5.17
CA GLU A 85 -4.05 -15.41 4.85
C GLU A 85 -3.79 -15.68 3.36
N GLY A 86 -3.72 -14.66 2.50
CA GLY A 86 -3.65 -14.86 1.05
C GLY A 86 -2.96 -13.78 0.22
N ASP A 87 -1.87 -13.18 0.73
CA ASP A 87 -0.91 -12.38 -0.06
C ASP A 87 0.50 -12.98 0.01
#